data_AF-A0A1G9MD57-F1
#
_entry.id   AF-A0A1G9MD57-F1
#
_cell.length_a   1.000
_cell.length_b   1.000
_cell.length_c   1.000
_cell.angle_alpha   90.00
_cell.angle_beta   90.00
_cell.angle_gamma   90.00
#
_symmetry.space_group_name_H-M   'P 1'
#
loop_
_entity.id
_entity.type
_entity.pdbx_description
1 polymer ?
#
loop_
_entity_poly.entity_id
_entity_poly.type
_entity_poly.pdbx_seq_one_letter_code
_entity_poly.pdbx_strand_id
1 'polypeptide(L)'
;MDKKLKKFNKESIPYISAETLQSSDNVILFDTRRKDEFAVSHLNNAVWVGYKNFDIETIKTKSFDKNSEIVVYCSIGVRSEDIGERLQKAGYKNVKNLYGGIFEWKNKGFPVYDSKGNETEKVHAFNKHWGKLLTKGEKIYDTENR
;
A
#
# COMPACT_ATOMS: atom_id res chain seq x y z
N MET A 1 10.67 -2.43 11.65
CA MET A 1 9.66 -1.58 11.00
C MET A 1 9.42 -0.30 11.80
N ASP A 2 9.03 -0.39 13.08
CA ASP A 2 8.64 0.74 13.95
C ASP A 2 9.52 1.97 13.92
N LYS A 3 10.85 1.83 14.09
CA LYS A 3 11.77 2.98 14.12
C LYS A 3 11.72 3.81 12.83
N LYS A 4 11.38 3.20 11.69
CA LYS A 4 11.24 3.91 10.41
C LYS A 4 9.89 4.62 10.34
N LEU A 5 8.80 3.94 10.67
CA LEU A 5 7.47 4.53 10.71
C LEU A 5 7.44 5.74 11.65
N LYS A 6 7.89 5.59 12.90
CA LYS A 6 7.97 6.71 13.87
C LYS A 6 8.84 7.88 13.42
N LYS A 7 9.79 7.65 12.52
CA LYS A 7 10.67 8.70 11.99
C LYS A 7 10.01 9.48 10.85
N PHE A 8 9.23 8.81 10.00
CA PHE A 8 8.74 9.38 8.76
C PHE A 8 7.24 9.72 8.79
N ASN A 9 6.50 9.11 9.71
CA ASN A 9 5.06 9.28 9.82
C ASN A 9 4.68 10.15 11.02
N LYS A 10 3.55 10.82 10.91
CA LYS A 10 2.92 11.60 11.98
C LYS A 10 1.91 10.78 12.78
N GLU A 11 1.58 9.58 12.31
CA GLU A 11 0.52 8.72 12.83
C GLU A 11 -0.85 9.42 12.77
N SER A 12 -1.05 10.29 11.77
CA SER A 12 -2.28 11.04 11.54
C SER A 12 -3.41 10.16 10.99
N ILE A 13 -3.04 9.07 10.31
CA ILE A 13 -3.97 8.07 9.79
C ILE A 13 -3.85 6.80 10.63
N PRO A 14 -4.96 6.31 11.24
CA PRO A 14 -4.91 5.14 12.09
C PRO A 14 -4.43 3.90 11.33
N TYR A 15 -3.54 3.13 11.95
CA TYR A 15 -3.04 1.91 11.35
C TYR A 15 -4.07 0.77 11.39
N ILE A 16 -3.97 -0.12 10.41
CA ILE A 16 -4.52 -1.48 10.44
C ILE A 16 -3.36 -2.47 10.28
N SER A 17 -3.35 -3.56 11.04
CA SER A 17 -2.35 -4.62 10.90
C SER A 17 -2.65 -5.49 9.69
N ALA A 18 -1.64 -6.22 9.20
CA ALA A 18 -1.82 -7.14 8.08
C ALA A 18 -2.78 -8.27 8.45
N GLU A 19 -2.71 -8.79 9.67
CA GLU A 19 -3.59 -9.86 10.16
C GLU A 19 -5.06 -9.45 10.25
N THR A 20 -5.32 -8.24 10.77
CA THR A 20 -6.68 -7.70 10.80
C THR A 20 -7.18 -7.50 9.37
N LEU A 21 -6.38 -6.87 8.50
CA LEU A 21 -6.76 -6.63 7.11
C LEU A 21 -7.02 -7.92 6.33
N GLN A 22 -6.21 -8.97 6.54
CA GLN A 22 -6.40 -10.27 5.90
C GLN A 22 -7.73 -10.93 6.28
N SER A 23 -8.28 -10.58 7.44
CA SER A 23 -9.56 -11.09 7.95
C SER A 23 -10.72 -10.10 7.71
N SER A 24 -10.45 -8.95 7.09
CA SER A 24 -11.47 -7.94 6.80
C SER A 24 -12.12 -8.20 5.44
N ASP A 25 -13.45 -8.20 5.41
CA ASP A 25 -14.24 -8.19 4.19
C ASP A 25 -14.64 -6.75 3.82
N ASN A 26 -14.96 -6.51 2.53
CA ASN A 26 -15.54 -5.25 2.05
C ASN A 26 -14.68 -4.00 2.27
N VAL A 27 -13.35 -4.13 2.20
CA VAL A 27 -12.41 -3.01 2.23
C VAL A 27 -12.02 -2.55 0.84
N ILE A 28 -11.89 -1.23 0.65
CA ILE A 28 -11.32 -0.65 -0.57
C ILE A 28 -9.81 -0.53 -0.35
N LEU A 29 -9.03 -1.23 -1.17
CA LEU A 29 -7.57 -1.22 -1.10
C LEU A 29 -6.98 -0.24 -2.10
N PHE A 30 -6.20 0.72 -1.63
CA PHE A 30 -5.51 1.71 -2.46
C PHE A 30 -3.99 1.54 -2.40
N ASP A 31 -3.42 1.16 -3.54
CA ASP A 31 -1.97 1.09 -3.70
C ASP A 31 -1.41 2.43 -4.18
N THR A 32 -0.60 3.03 -3.32
CA THR A 32 0.01 4.34 -3.54
C THR A 32 1.43 4.25 -4.12
N ARG A 33 1.94 3.04 -4.41
CA ARG A 33 3.29 2.86 -4.97
C ARG A 33 3.36 3.32 -6.43
N ARG A 34 4.57 3.34 -6.99
CA ARG A 34 4.75 3.58 -8.44
C ARG A 34 4.07 2.48 -9.25
N LYS A 35 3.79 2.76 -10.53
CA LYS A 35 3.08 1.83 -11.41
C LYS A 35 3.84 0.52 -11.63
N ASP A 36 5.15 0.61 -11.76
CA ASP A 36 6.05 -0.53 -11.91
C ASP A 36 6.16 -1.36 -10.62
N GLU A 37 6.15 -0.72 -9.44
CA GLU A 37 6.06 -1.44 -8.16
C GLU A 37 4.74 -2.24 -8.07
N PHE A 38 3.63 -1.65 -8.49
CA PHE A 38 2.31 -2.31 -8.55
C PHE A 38 2.26 -3.44 -9.58
N ALA A 39 2.94 -3.27 -10.72
CA ALA A 39 2.97 -4.26 -11.79
C ALA A 39 3.75 -5.53 -11.42
N VAL A 40 4.79 -5.41 -10.57
CA VAL A 40 5.49 -6.57 -9.99
C VAL A 40 4.56 -7.39 -9.12
N SER A 41 3.90 -6.74 -8.18
CA SER A 41 2.84 -7.35 -7.38
C SER A 41 2.04 -6.33 -6.60
N HIS A 42 0.84 -6.70 -6.14
CA HIS A 42 -0.06 -5.90 -5.30
C HIS A 42 -0.97 -6.80 -4.44
N LEU A 43 -1.70 -6.23 -3.48
CA LEU A 43 -2.72 -6.97 -2.72
C LEU A 43 -3.91 -7.32 -3.63
N ASN A 44 -4.63 -8.40 -3.31
CA ASN A 44 -5.78 -8.82 -4.10
C ASN A 44 -6.81 -7.70 -4.25
N ASN A 45 -7.35 -7.49 -5.45
CA ASN A 45 -8.33 -6.44 -5.76
C ASN A 45 -7.88 -5.00 -5.44
N ALA A 46 -6.58 -4.74 -5.23
CA ALA A 46 -6.08 -3.40 -4.97
C ALA A 46 -6.22 -2.49 -6.19
N VAL A 47 -6.74 -1.28 -5.97
CA VAL A 47 -6.81 -0.22 -6.97
C VAL A 47 -5.53 0.60 -6.89
N TRP A 48 -4.77 0.64 -7.98
CA TRP A 48 -3.63 1.53 -8.07
C TRP A 48 -4.09 2.99 -8.17
N VAL A 49 -3.65 3.81 -7.22
CA VAL A 49 -3.92 5.26 -7.18
C VAL A 49 -2.65 6.10 -7.29
N GLY A 50 -1.49 5.49 -7.07
CA GLY A 50 -0.20 6.16 -7.16
C GLY A 50 0.06 7.16 -6.02
N TYR A 51 1.22 7.81 -6.07
CA TYR A 51 1.64 8.81 -5.08
C TYR A 51 1.87 10.19 -5.72
N LYS A 52 2.91 10.32 -6.57
CA LYS A 52 3.29 11.59 -7.20
C LYS A 52 2.16 12.21 -8.05
N ASN A 53 1.44 11.37 -8.77
CA ASN A 53 0.34 11.77 -9.65
C ASN A 53 -1.02 11.46 -9.03
N PHE A 54 -1.09 11.28 -7.70
CA PHE A 54 -2.37 11.03 -7.04
C PHE A 54 -3.26 12.26 -7.22
N ASP A 55 -4.45 12.03 -7.77
CA ASP A 55 -5.48 13.02 -7.97
C ASP A 55 -6.75 12.58 -7.23
N ILE A 56 -7.23 13.46 -6.34
CA ILE A 56 -8.41 13.20 -5.53
C ILE A 56 -9.69 13.23 -6.37
N GLU A 57 -9.71 13.99 -7.47
CA GLU A 57 -10.88 14.08 -8.34
C GLU A 57 -11.13 12.74 -9.04
N THR A 58 -10.07 12.04 -9.46
CA THR A 58 -10.15 10.67 -9.98
C THR A 58 -10.78 9.68 -8.99
N ILE A 59 -10.63 9.88 -7.68
CA ILE A 59 -11.29 9.04 -6.67
C ILE A 59 -12.76 9.44 -6.50
N LYS A 60 -13.07 10.73 -6.53
CA LYS A 60 -14.45 11.25 -6.44
C LYS A 60 -15.31 10.81 -7.63
N THR A 61 -14.75 10.77 -8.85
CA THR A 61 -15.48 10.35 -10.05
C THR A 61 -15.85 8.87 -10.05
N LYS A 62 -15.12 8.04 -9.30
CA LYS A 62 -15.45 6.62 -9.09
C LYS A 62 -16.58 6.39 -8.08
N SER A 63 -17.09 7.47 -7.47
CA SER A 63 -18.25 7.45 -6.56
C SER A 63 -18.14 6.42 -5.42
N PHE A 64 -16.93 6.19 -4.90
CA PHE A 64 -16.76 5.40 -3.68
C PHE A 64 -17.51 6.05 -2.52
N ASP A 65 -18.26 5.26 -1.75
CA ASP A 65 -18.96 5.75 -0.57
C ASP A 65 -17.94 6.31 0.44
N LYS A 66 -18.20 7.53 0.93
CA LYS A 66 -17.36 8.21 1.93
C LYS A 66 -17.33 7.50 3.28
N ASN A 67 -18.27 6.59 3.53
CA ASN A 67 -18.32 5.75 4.72
C ASN A 67 -17.70 4.36 4.52
N SER A 68 -17.31 3.98 3.29
CA SER A 68 -16.58 2.73 3.06
C SER A 68 -15.25 2.73 3.81
N GLU A 69 -14.85 1.56 4.30
CA GLU A 69 -13.52 1.37 4.85
C GLU A 69 -12.49 1.37 3.72
N ILE A 70 -11.54 2.29 3.78
CA ILE A 70 -10.47 2.47 2.81
C ILE A 70 -9.15 2.18 3.51
N VAL A 71 -8.38 1.25 2.95
CA VAL A 71 -7.03 0.96 3.41
C VAL A 71 -6.04 1.39 2.34
N VAL A 72 -5.21 2.38 2.67
CA VAL A 72 -4.10 2.83 1.84
C VAL A 72 -2.83 2.10 2.24
N TYR A 73 -2.02 1.73 1.25
CA TYR A 73 -0.71 1.15 1.52
C TYR A 73 0.34 1.59 0.50
N CYS A 74 1.59 1.49 0.93
CA CYS A 74 2.76 1.57 0.05
C CYS A 74 3.75 0.45 0.39
N SER A 75 5.04 0.60 0.12
CA SER A 75 6.05 -0.40 0.49
C SER A 75 6.11 -0.64 2.00
N ILE A 76 6.11 0.44 2.79
CA ILE A 76 6.38 0.40 4.24
C ILE A 76 5.42 1.23 5.11
N GLY A 77 4.40 1.88 4.53
CA GLY A 77 3.44 2.73 5.24
C GLY A 77 3.70 4.24 5.25
N VAL A 78 4.78 4.73 4.61
CA VAL A 78 5.14 6.17 4.59
C VAL A 78 4.35 6.97 3.57
N ARG A 79 4.48 6.63 2.27
CA ARG A 79 3.76 7.34 1.18
C ARG A 79 2.24 7.28 1.35
N SER A 80 1.75 6.18 1.90
CA SER A 80 0.33 5.95 2.10
C SER A 80 -0.27 6.82 3.19
N GLU A 81 0.50 7.28 4.18
CA GLU A 81 -0.02 8.21 5.19
C GLU A 81 -0.46 9.54 4.55
N ASP A 82 0.39 10.14 3.71
CA ASP A 82 0.08 11.39 3.00
C ASP A 82 -1.17 11.25 2.11
N ILE A 83 -1.31 10.13 1.38
CA ILE A 83 -2.52 9.87 0.60
C ILE A 83 -3.74 9.68 1.50
N GLY A 84 -3.58 9.02 2.64
CA GLY A 84 -4.65 8.88 3.63
C GLY A 84 -5.12 10.24 4.17
N GLU A 85 -4.19 11.17 4.46
CA GLU A 85 -4.53 12.53 4.89
C GLU A 85 -5.31 13.29 3.82
N ARG A 86 -4.95 13.11 2.54
CA ARG A 86 -5.66 13.73 1.41
C ARG A 86 -7.08 13.15 1.25
N LEU A 87 -7.26 11.85 1.47
CA LEU A 87 -8.59 11.21 1.48
C LEU A 87 -9.45 11.71 2.66
N GLN A 88 -8.91 11.80 3.86
CA GLN A 88 -9.63 12.35 5.00
C GLN A 88 -10.07 13.80 4.76
N LYS A 89 -9.17 14.65 4.22
CA LYS A 89 -9.49 16.03 3.84
C LYS A 89 -10.60 16.13 2.78
N ALA A 90 -10.74 15.12 1.93
CA ALA A 90 -11.82 15.03 0.95
C ALA A 90 -13.16 14.50 1.51
N GLY A 91 -13.17 14.11 2.79
CA GLY A 91 -14.35 13.67 3.52
C GLY A 91 -14.54 12.16 3.60
N TYR A 92 -13.55 11.35 3.22
CA TYR A 92 -13.56 9.91 3.50
C TYR A 92 -13.31 9.66 4.99
N LYS A 93 -14.25 9.00 5.66
CA LYS A 93 -14.27 8.93 7.13
C LYS A 93 -13.44 7.77 7.69
N ASN A 94 -13.45 6.64 6.99
CA ASN A 94 -12.90 5.37 7.47
C ASN A 94 -11.61 5.03 6.73
N VAL A 95 -10.60 5.91 6.84
CA VAL A 95 -9.29 5.71 6.19
C VAL A 95 -8.30 5.09 7.17
N LYS A 96 -7.67 3.99 6.78
CA LYS A 96 -6.63 3.27 7.52
C LYS A 96 -5.35 3.18 6.70
N ASN A 97 -4.21 3.21 7.37
CA ASN A 97 -2.91 2.98 6.75
C ASN A 97 -2.45 1.55 7.08
N LEU A 98 -2.09 0.75 6.08
CA LEU A 98 -1.56 -0.59 6.34
C LEU A 98 -0.20 -0.48 7.01
N TYR A 99 -0.12 -0.94 8.26
CA TYR A 99 1.12 -0.93 9.03
C TYR A 99 2.21 -1.72 8.30
N GLY A 100 3.34 -1.08 8.04
CA GLY A 100 4.48 -1.69 7.36
C GLY A 100 4.24 -2.03 5.87
N GLY A 101 3.10 -1.61 5.31
CA GLY A 101 2.78 -1.73 3.89
C GLY A 101 2.81 -3.16 3.34
N ILE A 102 3.01 -3.28 2.02
CA ILE A 102 3.11 -4.59 1.34
C ILE A 102 4.32 -5.41 1.81
N PHE A 103 5.37 -4.77 2.38
CA PHE A 103 6.49 -5.52 2.92
C PHE A 103 6.08 -6.31 4.16
N GLU A 104 5.41 -5.65 5.12
CA GLU A 104 4.94 -6.37 6.30
C GLU A 104 3.87 -7.40 5.94
N TRP A 105 2.96 -7.06 5.02
CA TRP A 105 1.99 -8.00 4.46
C TRP A 105 2.67 -9.30 3.98
N LYS A 106 3.70 -9.18 3.13
CA LYS A 106 4.42 -10.35 2.64
C LYS A 106 5.26 -11.03 3.74
N ASN A 107 5.83 -10.27 4.67
CA ASN A 107 6.56 -10.83 5.82
C ASN A 107 5.66 -11.70 6.72
N LYS A 108 4.35 -11.41 6.78
CA LYS A 108 3.36 -12.25 7.45
C LYS A 108 2.99 -13.50 6.67
N GLY A 109 3.42 -13.61 5.41
CA GLY A 109 3.17 -14.77 4.55
C GLY A 109 1.87 -14.67 3.76
N PHE A 110 1.26 -13.49 3.68
CA PHE A 110 0.03 -13.29 2.92
C PHE A 110 0.30 -13.18 1.41
N PRO A 111 -0.67 -13.59 0.56
CA PRO A 111 -0.49 -13.63 -0.87
C PRO A 111 -0.41 -12.22 -1.47
N VAL A 112 0.35 -12.09 -2.55
CA VAL A 112 0.40 -10.91 -3.41
C VAL A 112 0.26 -11.37 -4.85
N TYR A 113 -0.24 -10.49 -5.71
CA TYR A 113 -0.70 -10.85 -7.05
C TYR A 113 0.01 -10.02 -8.11
N ASP A 114 0.44 -10.65 -9.19
CA ASP A 114 1.02 -9.97 -10.34
C ASP A 114 -0.05 -9.23 -11.16
N SER A 115 0.39 -8.46 -12.18
CA SER A 115 -0.53 -7.76 -13.10
C SER A 115 -1.49 -8.65 -13.90
N LYS A 116 -1.28 -9.97 -13.90
CA LYS A 116 -2.16 -10.96 -14.54
C LYS A 116 -3.13 -11.61 -13.55
N GLY A 117 -3.07 -11.24 -12.27
CA GLY A 117 -3.91 -11.80 -11.21
C GLY A 117 -3.41 -13.14 -10.67
N ASN A 118 -2.18 -13.56 -10.98
CA ASN A 118 -1.61 -14.77 -10.41
C ASN A 118 -0.91 -14.45 -9.09
N GLU A 119 -1.04 -15.34 -8.11
CA GLU A 119 -0.24 -15.25 -6.90
C GLU A 119 1.26 -15.32 -7.24
N THR A 120 2.07 -14.49 -6.58
CA THR A 120 3.50 -14.41 -6.81
C THR A 120 4.27 -14.18 -5.50
N GLU A 121 5.52 -14.64 -5.48
CA GLU A 121 6.47 -14.33 -4.40
C GLU A 121 7.20 -13.00 -4.62
N LYS A 122 7.10 -12.41 -5.82
CA LYS A 122 7.84 -11.22 -6.19
C LYS A 122 7.28 -9.98 -5.51
N VAL A 123 8.15 -9.18 -4.91
CA VAL A 123 7.78 -7.87 -4.34
C VAL A 123 8.84 -6.85 -4.71
N HIS A 124 8.40 -5.72 -5.26
CA HIS A 124 9.31 -4.62 -5.60
C HIS A 124 9.86 -3.95 -4.33
N ALA A 125 11.15 -4.09 -4.12
CA ALA A 125 11.88 -3.69 -2.92
C ALA A 125 12.35 -2.22 -2.96
N PHE A 126 12.02 -1.47 -4.02
CA PHE A 126 12.42 -0.10 -4.33
C PHE A 126 13.94 0.09 -4.47
N ASN A 127 14.71 -0.07 -3.39
CA ASN A 127 16.16 -0.07 -3.39
C ASN A 127 16.73 -0.98 -2.30
N LYS A 128 18.02 -1.30 -2.37
CA LYS A 128 18.69 -2.23 -1.42
C LYS A 128 18.58 -1.81 0.05
N HIS A 129 18.43 -0.51 0.34
CA HIS A 129 18.27 -0.03 1.71
C HIS A 129 16.90 -0.39 2.29
N TRP A 130 15.82 -0.12 1.54
CA TRP A 130 14.46 -0.46 1.95
C TRP A 130 14.18 -1.96 1.85
N GLY A 131 14.77 -2.64 0.87
CA GLY A 131 14.67 -4.09 0.70
C GLY A 131 15.18 -4.91 1.90
N LYS A 132 15.92 -4.32 2.84
CA LYS A 132 16.27 -4.97 4.12
C LYS A 132 15.06 -5.23 5.02
N LEU A 133 13.98 -4.46 4.85
CA LEU A 133 12.75 -4.60 5.63
C LEU A 133 11.80 -5.66 5.08
N LEU A 134 11.99 -6.07 3.83
CA LEU A 134 11.31 -7.21 3.21
C LEU A 134 12.11 -8.48 3.55
N THR A 135 11.58 -9.33 4.42
CA THR A 135 12.25 -10.54 4.90
C THR A 135 11.73 -11.81 4.27
N LYS A 136 10.55 -11.77 3.65
CA LYS A 136 9.96 -12.87 2.86
C LYS A 136 9.65 -12.44 1.43
N GLY A 137 9.59 -13.41 0.52
CA GLY A 137 9.38 -13.19 -0.92
C GLY A 137 10.66 -12.88 -1.71
N GLU A 138 10.53 -12.84 -3.03
CA GLU A 138 11.60 -12.53 -3.99
C GLU A 138 11.68 -11.01 -4.20
N LYS A 139 12.83 -10.41 -3.88
CA LYS A 139 13.04 -8.96 -3.99
C LYS A 139 13.32 -8.57 -5.42
N ILE A 140 12.41 -7.82 -6.02
CA ILE A 140 12.62 -7.19 -7.32
C ILE A 140 13.09 -5.77 -7.11
N TYR A 141 14.18 -5.37 -7.76
CA TYR A 141 14.63 -3.98 -7.80
C TYR A 141 14.37 -3.43 -9.19
N ASP A 142 14.38 -2.11 -9.32
CA ASP A 142 14.53 -1.50 -10.65
C ASP A 142 15.77 -2.13 -11.29
N THR A 143 15.61 -2.75 -12.45
CA THR A 143 16.76 -3.19 -13.24
C THR A 143 17.57 -1.94 -13.55
N GLU A 144 18.84 -1.91 -13.13
CA GLU A 144 19.77 -0.93 -13.70
C GLU A 144 19.67 -1.03 -15.23
N ASN A 145 19.42 0.12 -15.87
CA ASN A 145 19.18 0.38 -17.30
C ASN A 145 17.71 0.54 -17.73
N ARG A 146 17.23 1.78 -17.68
CA ARG A 146 17.39 2.69 -18.82
C ARG A 146 17.85 4.07 -18.36
#